data_AF-A0AAE4Z8U8-F1
#
_entry.id   AF-A0AAE4Z8U8-F1
#
_cell.length_a   1.000
_cell.length_b   1.000
_cell.length_c   1.000
_cell.angle_alpha   90.00
_cell.angle_beta   90.00
_cell.angle_gamma   90.00
#
_symmetry.space_group_name_H-M   'P 1'
#
loop_
_entity.id
_entity.type
_entity.pdbx_description
1 polymer ?
#
loop_
_entity_poly.entity_id
_entity_poly.type
_entity_poly.pdbx_seq_one_letter_code
_entity_poly.pdbx_strand_id
1 'polypeptide(L)'
;MAGIHTHPDYSRAVLEDLYDYPRKRKLIAWQLWVFTGLLGGHRFYLNRTGTGILMLVTGGGGMVWWIIDAFLLSGMVDRYNGEQETRERASLPPIALDFMPALREVAFFDRRPAWAERREGTVRLVGDGLVLLLAGSALGTLTADQGEFEALAAVLVLIAVTNMGARWERLARLPVLRELDRWSHRLRIFYHTNDPGGPLSLLFRPLLGPVTAFFSKRARAEINLYLQLGAVFVIGFTLLDLVDAGVVSRSGLDFPLGELLQDIILTFVMVYAFATPIGATLTTHLLLERTDWVVWTLSAISLGAIAMGMFVA
;
A
#
# COMPACT_ATOMS: atom_id res chain seq x y z
N MET A 1 -20.18 -11.38 28.63
CA MET A 1 -20.33 -10.31 27.64
C MET A 1 -19.26 -9.27 27.92
N ALA A 2 -18.11 -9.36 27.25
CA ALA A 2 -17.05 -8.38 27.38
C ALA A 2 -17.38 -7.17 26.49
N GLY A 3 -17.33 -5.98 27.08
CA GLY A 3 -17.63 -4.73 26.39
C GLY A 3 -16.62 -4.42 25.30
N ILE A 4 -17.13 -3.82 24.23
CA ILE A 4 -16.44 -3.40 23.00
C ILE A 4 -15.60 -2.14 23.26
N HIS A 5 -14.70 -2.19 24.23
CA HIS A 5 -13.71 -1.15 24.43
C HIS A 5 -12.36 -1.85 24.40
N THR A 6 -11.47 -1.39 23.51
CA THR A 6 -10.06 -1.82 23.35
C THR A 6 -9.75 -2.87 22.28
N HIS A 7 -10.15 -2.67 21.02
CA HIS A 7 -9.24 -3.12 19.96
C HIS A 7 -8.12 -2.06 19.84
N PRO A 8 -6.88 -2.34 20.30
CA PRO A 8 -5.81 -1.33 20.38
C PRO A 8 -5.55 -0.62 19.05
N ASP A 9 -5.71 -1.35 17.94
CA ASP A 9 -5.53 -0.88 16.56
C ASP A 9 -6.42 0.30 16.13
N TYR A 10 -7.55 0.56 16.80
CA TYR A 10 -8.47 1.66 16.48
C TYR A 10 -8.56 2.72 17.59
N SER A 11 -7.63 2.68 18.53
CA SER A 11 -7.59 3.68 19.59
C SER A 11 -7.41 5.09 18.99
N ARG A 12 -7.97 6.09 19.67
CA ARG A 12 -7.81 7.50 19.28
C ARG A 12 -6.34 7.88 19.10
N ALA A 13 -5.45 7.34 19.93
CA ALA A 13 -4.01 7.56 19.83
C ALA A 13 -3.42 7.07 18.50
N VAL A 14 -3.85 5.89 18.03
CA VAL A 14 -3.43 5.36 16.72
C VAL A 14 -3.96 6.24 15.59
N LEU A 15 -5.23 6.66 15.65
CA LEU A 15 -5.78 7.55 14.62
C LEU A 15 -5.07 8.91 14.60
N GLU A 16 -4.73 9.47 15.75
CA GLU A 16 -3.95 10.71 15.86
C GLU A 16 -2.53 10.52 15.29
N ASP A 17 -1.85 9.38 15.50
CA ASP A 17 -0.54 9.08 14.85
C ASP A 17 -0.67 8.91 13.33
N LEU A 18 -1.78 8.33 12.85
CA LEU A 18 -2.02 8.14 11.43
C LEU A 18 -2.36 9.46 10.71
N TYR A 19 -2.99 10.41 11.41
CA TYR A 19 -3.50 11.67 10.85
C TYR A 19 -2.42 12.74 10.90
N ASP A 20 -1.27 12.44 10.31
CA ASP A 20 -0.30 13.47 9.99
C ASP A 20 -0.81 14.32 8.81
N TYR A 21 -0.65 15.64 8.88
CA TYR A 21 -1.05 16.59 7.85
C TYR A 21 0.19 17.14 7.14
N PRO A 22 0.91 16.30 6.36
CA PRO A 22 2.17 16.70 5.78
C PRO A 22 1.98 17.86 4.81
N ARG A 23 2.72 18.94 5.06
CA ARG A 23 2.73 20.13 4.20
C ARG A 23 3.67 19.92 3.03
N LYS A 24 3.26 20.39 1.86
CA LYS A 24 4.05 20.28 0.63
C LYS A 24 4.97 21.48 0.51
N ARG A 25 6.20 21.24 0.08
CA ARG A 25 7.22 22.28 -0.09
C ARG A 25 7.21 22.76 -1.53
N LYS A 26 7.14 24.09 -1.73
CA LYS A 26 7.22 24.71 -3.06
C LYS A 26 8.48 24.29 -3.80
N LEU A 27 9.63 24.26 -3.11
CA LEU A 27 10.92 23.87 -3.70
C LEU A 27 10.87 22.48 -4.35
N ILE A 28 10.33 21.49 -3.66
CA ILE A 28 10.20 20.11 -4.18
C ILE A 28 9.26 20.09 -5.38
N ALA A 29 8.13 20.82 -5.30
CA ALA A 29 7.20 20.92 -6.42
C ALA A 29 7.87 21.52 -7.67
N TRP A 30 8.69 22.56 -7.50
CA TRP A 30 9.44 23.19 -8.58
C TRP A 30 10.51 22.27 -9.18
N GLN A 31 11.24 21.53 -8.34
CA GLN A 31 12.20 20.52 -8.80
C GLN A 31 11.50 19.45 -9.65
N LEU A 32 10.39 18.90 -9.15
CA LEU A 32 9.60 17.94 -9.92
C LEU A 32 9.09 18.54 -11.23
N TRP A 33 8.65 19.80 -11.24
CA TRP A 33 8.21 20.45 -12.48
C TRP A 33 9.34 20.65 -13.50
N VAL A 34 10.58 20.91 -13.08
CA VAL A 34 11.71 21.01 -14.02
C VAL A 34 12.05 19.63 -14.61
N PHE A 35 12.20 18.61 -13.77
CA PHE A 35 12.69 17.30 -14.20
C PHE A 35 11.61 16.42 -14.83
N THR A 36 10.39 16.46 -14.28
CA THR A 36 9.26 15.61 -14.70
C THR A 36 8.13 16.44 -15.31
N GLY A 37 8.43 17.68 -15.70
CA GLY A 37 7.45 18.67 -16.16
C GLY A 37 6.55 18.16 -17.27
N LEU A 38 7.12 17.62 -18.35
CA LEU A 38 6.36 17.07 -19.47
C LEU A 38 5.55 15.81 -19.11
N LEU A 39 5.97 15.09 -18.06
CA LEU A 39 5.30 13.90 -17.53
C LEU A 39 4.27 14.24 -16.43
N GLY A 40 4.22 15.48 -15.94
CA GLY A 40 3.29 15.91 -14.91
C GLY A 40 3.60 15.45 -13.48
N GLY A 41 4.84 15.09 -13.14
CA GLY A 41 5.22 14.59 -11.80
C GLY A 41 4.88 15.55 -10.66
N HIS A 42 4.98 16.86 -10.89
CA HIS A 42 4.56 17.89 -9.93
C HIS A 42 3.06 17.85 -9.60
N ARG A 43 2.21 17.40 -10.53
CA ARG A 43 0.76 17.23 -10.29
C ARG A 43 0.47 16.01 -9.43
N PHE A 44 1.23 14.93 -9.61
CA PHE A 44 1.14 13.75 -8.74
C PHE A 44 1.59 14.06 -7.31
N TYR A 45 2.64 14.86 -7.12
CA TYR A 45 3.10 15.31 -5.80
C TYR A 45 2.02 16.07 -5.00
N LEU A 46 1.15 16.80 -5.70
CA LEU A 46 0.05 17.59 -5.13
C LEU A 46 -1.27 16.82 -5.04
N ASN A 47 -1.25 15.48 -5.17
CA ASN A 47 -2.43 14.61 -5.20
C ASN A 47 -3.44 14.98 -6.30
N ARG A 48 -3.00 15.60 -7.40
CA ARG A 48 -3.84 15.96 -8.55
C ARG A 48 -3.76 14.91 -9.67
N THR A 49 -3.88 13.65 -9.30
CA THR A 49 -3.66 12.47 -10.16
C THR A 49 -4.42 12.56 -11.49
N GLY A 50 -5.70 12.94 -11.48
CA GLY A 50 -6.51 13.05 -12.71
C GLY A 50 -5.91 14.02 -13.74
N THR A 51 -5.48 15.21 -13.30
CA THR A 51 -4.85 16.18 -14.21
C THR A 51 -3.42 15.81 -14.58
N GLY A 52 -2.69 15.10 -13.70
CA GLY A 52 -1.36 14.55 -14.04
C GLY A 52 -1.45 13.50 -15.15
N ILE A 53 -2.47 12.64 -15.11
CA ILE A 53 -2.72 11.65 -16.17
C ILE A 53 -3.16 12.32 -17.47
N LEU A 54 -4.05 13.31 -17.41
CA LEU A 54 -4.43 14.06 -18.61
C LEU A 54 -3.19 14.69 -19.27
N MET A 55 -2.27 15.19 -18.45
CA MET A 55 -0.99 15.71 -18.93
C MET A 55 -0.11 14.61 -19.54
N LEU A 56 -0.04 13.41 -18.96
CA LEU A 56 0.68 12.26 -19.55
C LEU A 56 0.08 11.83 -20.90
N VAL A 57 -1.23 11.66 -20.97
CA VAL A 57 -1.94 11.20 -22.18
C VAL A 57 -1.83 12.22 -23.31
N THR A 58 -1.78 13.52 -22.97
CA THR A 58 -1.57 14.60 -23.94
C THR A 58 -0.10 14.85 -24.28
N GLY A 59 0.84 14.06 -23.72
CA GLY A 59 2.29 14.24 -23.93
C GLY A 59 2.82 15.58 -23.43
N GLY A 60 2.28 16.06 -22.30
CA GLY A 60 2.56 17.40 -21.78
C GLY A 60 1.90 18.53 -22.59
N GLY A 61 1.01 18.20 -23.52
CA GLY A 61 0.32 19.10 -24.44
C GLY A 61 1.25 20.07 -25.17
N GLY A 62 2.42 19.60 -25.59
CA GLY A 62 3.38 20.38 -26.39
C GLY A 62 3.98 21.58 -25.65
N MET A 63 4.48 21.38 -24.43
CA MET A 63 5.04 22.43 -23.53
C MET A 63 4.05 23.49 -23.04
N VAL A 64 2.82 23.57 -23.59
CA VAL A 64 1.80 24.53 -23.15
C VAL A 64 1.45 24.30 -21.67
N TRP A 65 1.23 23.05 -21.27
CA TRP A 65 0.97 22.71 -19.87
C TRP A 65 2.15 23.07 -18.97
N TRP A 66 3.37 22.84 -19.45
CA TRP A 66 4.59 23.16 -18.71
C TRP A 66 4.65 24.66 -18.40
N ILE A 67 4.41 25.52 -19.39
CA ILE A 67 4.39 26.99 -19.22
C ILE A 67 3.25 27.43 -18.29
N ILE A 68 2.03 26.92 -18.50
CA ILE A 68 0.88 27.25 -17.64
C ILE A 68 1.18 26.88 -16.19
N ASP A 69 1.80 25.71 -15.97
CA ASP A 69 2.14 25.24 -14.64
C ASP A 69 3.19 26.10 -13.95
N ALA A 70 4.12 26.73 -14.68
CA ALA A 70 5.07 27.68 -14.09
C ALA A 70 4.35 28.80 -13.30
N PHE A 71 3.23 29.30 -13.82
CA PHE A 71 2.45 30.35 -13.15
C PHE A 71 1.53 29.81 -12.05
N LEU A 72 0.99 28.59 -12.24
CA LEU A 72 0.00 28.02 -11.31
C LEU A 72 0.62 27.25 -10.15
N LEU A 73 1.87 26.77 -10.26
CA LEU A 73 2.46 25.79 -9.33
C LEU A 73 2.49 26.28 -7.89
N SER A 74 2.99 27.49 -7.66
CA SER A 74 3.02 28.08 -6.31
C SER A 74 1.61 28.18 -5.70
N GLY A 75 0.62 28.60 -6.49
CA GLY A 75 -0.78 28.67 -6.06
C GLY A 75 -1.40 27.29 -5.82
N MET A 76 -1.02 26.26 -6.58
CA MET A 76 -1.46 24.89 -6.33
C MET A 76 -0.91 24.33 -5.01
N VAL A 77 0.35 24.63 -4.69
CA VAL A 77 0.96 24.26 -3.40
C VAL A 77 0.26 24.99 -2.24
N ASP A 78 0.02 26.29 -2.38
CA ASP A 78 -0.66 27.09 -1.34
C ASP A 78 -2.09 26.60 -1.11
N ARG A 79 -2.82 26.28 -2.18
CA ARG A 79 -4.17 25.68 -2.07
C ARG A 79 -4.14 24.32 -1.36
N TYR A 80 -3.19 23.44 -1.70
CA TYR A 80 -3.05 22.15 -1.04
C TYR A 80 -2.77 22.31 0.46
N ASN A 81 -1.83 23.20 0.81
CA ASN A 81 -1.49 23.46 2.19
C ASN A 81 -2.65 24.13 2.93
N GLY A 82 -3.34 25.10 2.35
CA GLY A 82 -4.52 25.73 2.97
C GLY A 82 -5.68 24.75 3.20
N GLU A 83 -5.90 23.83 2.25
CA GLU A 83 -6.89 22.76 2.43
C GLU A 83 -6.50 21.81 3.57
N GLN A 84 -5.22 21.39 3.64
CA GLN A 84 -4.74 20.57 4.77
C GLN A 84 -4.95 21.27 6.11
N GLU A 85 -4.74 22.59 6.18
CA GLU A 85 -4.95 23.35 7.43
C GLU A 85 -6.42 23.42 7.82
N THR A 86 -7.29 23.60 6.83
CA THR A 86 -8.74 23.62 7.06
C THR A 86 -9.22 22.26 7.57
N ARG A 87 -8.70 21.16 7.01
CA ARG A 87 -9.02 19.78 7.43
C ARG A 87 -8.55 19.50 8.85
N GLU A 88 -7.31 19.86 9.17
CA GLU A 88 -6.73 19.74 10.51
C GLU A 88 -7.57 20.46 11.56
N ARG A 89 -7.92 21.72 11.31
CA ARG A 89 -8.79 22.53 12.19
C ARG A 89 -10.19 21.93 12.37
N ALA A 90 -10.71 21.26 11.34
CA ALA A 90 -12.01 20.61 11.36
C ALA A 90 -11.98 19.15 11.87
N SER A 91 -10.80 18.67 12.29
CA SER A 91 -10.57 17.26 12.68
C SER A 91 -11.01 16.26 11.60
N LEU A 92 -10.88 16.66 10.34
CA LEU A 92 -11.13 15.83 9.16
C LEU A 92 -9.82 15.17 8.73
N PRO A 93 -9.83 13.93 8.22
CA PRO A 93 -8.60 13.26 7.82
C PRO A 93 -7.81 14.05 6.77
N PRO A 94 -6.47 13.88 6.75
CA PRO A 94 -5.60 14.54 5.79
C PRO A 94 -5.99 14.13 4.37
N ILE A 95 -5.63 14.93 3.36
CA ILE A 95 -6.03 14.68 1.96
C ILE A 95 -5.61 13.29 1.47
N ALA A 96 -4.47 12.77 1.94
CA ALA A 96 -4.02 11.42 1.58
C ALA A 96 -4.89 10.30 2.14
N LEU A 97 -5.64 10.58 3.20
CA LEU A 97 -6.54 9.67 3.92
C LEU A 97 -7.99 10.17 3.84
N ASP A 98 -8.37 10.90 2.80
CA ASP A 98 -9.71 11.54 2.66
C ASP A 98 -10.88 10.55 2.70
N PHE A 99 -10.59 9.25 2.54
CA PHE A 99 -11.51 8.13 2.67
C PHE A 99 -11.78 7.69 4.12
N MET A 100 -11.01 8.16 5.10
CA MET A 100 -11.21 7.82 6.51
C MET A 100 -12.33 8.68 7.14
N PRO A 101 -12.96 8.23 8.24
CA PRO A 101 -13.93 9.06 8.97
C PRO A 101 -13.25 10.21 9.72
N ALA A 102 -14.01 11.16 10.25
CA ALA A 102 -13.42 12.24 11.06
C ALA A 102 -12.94 11.71 12.43
N LEU A 103 -11.94 12.35 13.06
CA LEU A 103 -11.46 11.93 14.39
C LEU A 103 -12.54 12.00 15.48
N ARG A 104 -13.61 12.77 15.29
CA ARG A 104 -14.74 12.79 16.23
C ARG A 104 -15.62 11.52 16.14
N GLU A 105 -15.47 10.74 15.07
CA GLU A 105 -16.25 9.55 14.78
C GLU A 105 -15.51 8.26 15.19
N VAL A 106 -14.47 8.32 16.05
CA VAL A 106 -13.67 7.12 16.47
C VAL A 106 -14.56 5.97 16.98
N ALA A 107 -15.65 6.28 17.68
CA ALA A 107 -16.61 5.30 18.19
C ALA A 107 -17.28 4.45 17.07
N PHE A 108 -17.13 4.84 15.80
CA PHE A 108 -17.51 4.05 14.64
C PHE A 108 -16.77 2.70 14.58
N PHE A 109 -15.49 2.67 14.97
CA PHE A 109 -14.63 1.48 14.88
C PHE A 109 -14.87 0.45 15.99
N ASP A 110 -15.68 0.80 16.99
CA ASP A 110 -16.15 -0.18 17.97
C ASP A 110 -17.12 -1.19 17.32
N ARG A 111 -17.71 -0.88 16.16
CA ARG A 111 -18.68 -1.77 15.51
C ARG A 111 -18.00 -2.62 14.43
N ARG A 112 -18.56 -3.81 14.21
CA ARG A 112 -18.23 -4.62 13.03
C ARG A 112 -18.43 -3.83 11.74
N PRO A 113 -17.59 -4.06 10.71
CA PRO A 113 -17.76 -3.43 9.41
C PRO A 113 -19.16 -3.68 8.82
N ALA A 114 -19.79 -2.64 8.26
CA ALA A 114 -21.14 -2.74 7.69
C ALA A 114 -21.27 -3.70 6.48
N TRP A 115 -20.15 -4.10 5.89
CA TRP A 115 -20.10 -5.07 4.81
C TRP A 115 -19.85 -6.51 5.29
N ALA A 116 -19.52 -6.72 6.57
CA ALA A 116 -19.15 -8.03 7.11
C ALA A 116 -20.25 -9.06 6.84
N GLU A 117 -21.50 -8.75 7.16
CA GLU A 117 -22.66 -9.63 6.94
C GLU A 117 -22.78 -10.10 5.48
N ARG A 118 -22.46 -9.24 4.50
CA ARG A 118 -22.52 -9.58 3.07
C ARG A 118 -21.37 -10.44 2.59
N ARG A 119 -20.27 -10.50 3.36
CA ARG A 119 -19.03 -11.20 3.01
C ARG A 119 -18.76 -12.39 3.91
N GLU A 120 -19.63 -12.68 4.87
CA GLU A 120 -19.55 -13.90 5.68
C GLU A 120 -20.00 -15.15 4.90
N GLY A 121 -19.68 -16.32 5.45
CA GLY A 121 -20.09 -17.61 4.88
C GLY A 121 -18.94 -18.50 4.36
N THR A 122 -19.29 -19.73 4.00
CA THR A 122 -18.34 -20.77 3.56
C THR A 122 -17.84 -20.51 2.14
N VAL A 123 -18.69 -20.02 1.25
CA VAL A 123 -18.31 -19.70 -0.15
C VAL A 123 -17.20 -18.63 -0.17
N ARG A 124 -17.30 -17.63 0.71
CA ARG A 124 -16.23 -16.63 0.89
C ARG A 124 -14.92 -17.31 1.30
N LEU A 125 -14.95 -18.11 2.36
CA LEU A 125 -13.76 -18.75 2.94
C LEU A 125 -13.06 -19.66 1.92
N VAL A 126 -13.82 -20.47 1.18
CA VAL A 126 -13.28 -21.35 0.13
C VAL A 126 -12.69 -20.52 -1.01
N GLY A 127 -13.41 -19.49 -1.47
CA GLY A 127 -12.93 -18.61 -2.53
C GLY A 127 -11.64 -17.90 -2.14
N ASP A 128 -11.56 -17.34 -0.95
CA ASP A 128 -10.36 -16.67 -0.42
C ASP A 128 -9.20 -17.66 -0.24
N GLY A 129 -9.48 -18.90 0.20
CA GLY A 129 -8.49 -19.97 0.21
C GLY A 129 -7.91 -20.26 -1.19
N LEU A 130 -8.75 -20.29 -2.24
CA LEU A 130 -8.29 -20.44 -3.62
C LEU A 130 -7.45 -19.24 -4.08
N VAL A 131 -7.80 -18.01 -3.68
CA VAL A 131 -6.97 -16.83 -3.96
C VAL A 131 -5.57 -17.00 -3.38
N LEU A 132 -5.46 -17.43 -2.12
CA LEU A 132 -4.17 -17.64 -1.46
C LEU A 132 -3.38 -18.80 -2.07
N LEU A 133 -4.05 -19.88 -2.48
CA LEU A 133 -3.40 -20.99 -3.18
C LEU A 133 -2.81 -20.53 -4.51
N LEU A 134 -3.59 -19.81 -5.34
CA LEU A 134 -3.15 -19.34 -6.66
C LEU A 134 -2.07 -18.27 -6.56
N ALA A 135 -2.29 -17.25 -5.72
CA ALA A 135 -1.31 -16.18 -5.55
C ALA A 135 -0.03 -16.70 -4.89
N GLY A 136 -0.16 -17.58 -3.89
CA GLY A 136 0.98 -18.19 -3.22
C GLY A 136 1.79 -19.09 -4.14
N SER A 137 1.16 -20.00 -4.88
CA SER A 137 1.88 -20.88 -5.80
C SER A 137 2.56 -20.11 -6.92
N ALA A 138 1.90 -19.11 -7.52
CA ALA A 138 2.49 -18.28 -8.56
C ALA A 138 3.67 -17.46 -8.03
N LEU A 139 3.61 -16.91 -6.81
CA LEU A 139 4.76 -16.27 -6.19
C LEU A 139 5.91 -17.26 -5.99
N GLY A 140 5.61 -18.47 -5.51
CA GLY A 140 6.59 -19.52 -5.31
C GLY A 140 7.30 -19.93 -6.59
N THR A 141 6.56 -20.18 -7.68
CA THR A 141 7.14 -20.55 -8.98
C THR A 141 8.01 -19.43 -9.53
N LEU A 142 7.53 -18.19 -9.49
CA LEU A 142 8.30 -17.04 -9.97
C LEU A 142 9.56 -16.80 -9.14
N THR A 143 9.50 -17.02 -7.83
CA THR A 143 10.68 -16.92 -6.95
C THR A 143 11.72 -17.98 -7.31
N ALA A 144 11.31 -19.23 -7.56
CA ALA A 144 12.22 -20.31 -7.93
C ALA A 144 12.82 -20.13 -9.33
N ASP A 145 12.02 -19.69 -10.32
CA ASP A 145 12.46 -19.48 -11.69
C ASP A 145 13.35 -18.25 -11.86
N GLN A 146 13.00 -17.13 -11.21
CA GLN A 146 13.63 -15.83 -11.44
C GLN A 146 14.60 -15.42 -10.33
N GLY A 147 14.63 -16.13 -9.20
CA GLY A 147 15.48 -15.80 -8.06
C GLY A 147 14.99 -14.59 -7.25
N GLU A 148 13.73 -14.19 -7.42
CA GLU A 148 13.10 -12.98 -6.85
C GLU A 148 12.74 -13.16 -5.35
N PHE A 149 13.74 -13.45 -4.52
CA PHE A 149 13.53 -13.70 -3.08
C PHE A 149 13.06 -12.46 -2.31
N GLU A 150 13.24 -11.26 -2.86
CA GLU A 150 12.80 -9.99 -2.29
C GLU A 150 11.27 -9.91 -2.18
N ALA A 151 10.58 -10.23 -3.27
CA ALA A 151 9.12 -10.22 -3.30
C ALA A 151 8.55 -11.28 -2.34
N LEU A 152 9.16 -12.46 -2.29
CA LEU A 152 8.84 -13.48 -1.30
C LEU A 152 9.01 -12.94 0.13
N ALA A 153 10.17 -12.38 0.46
CA ALA A 153 10.47 -11.84 1.78
C ALA A 153 9.45 -10.74 2.17
N ALA A 154 9.10 -9.84 1.27
CA ALA A 154 8.09 -8.82 1.50
C ALA A 154 6.70 -9.41 1.81
N VAL A 155 6.27 -10.42 1.07
CA VAL A 155 5.00 -11.11 1.30
C VAL A 155 5.01 -11.88 2.62
N LEU A 156 6.12 -12.52 2.98
CA LEU A 156 6.27 -13.19 4.28
C LEU A 156 6.18 -12.19 5.44
N VAL A 157 6.86 -11.04 5.32
CA VAL A 157 6.77 -9.95 6.30
C VAL A 157 5.34 -9.43 6.40
N LEU A 158 4.65 -9.24 5.27
CA LEU A 158 3.24 -8.86 5.24
C LEU A 158 2.35 -9.87 5.98
N ILE A 159 2.51 -11.16 5.71
CA ILE A 159 1.76 -12.23 6.39
C ILE A 159 2.04 -12.18 7.90
N ALA A 160 3.31 -12.02 8.29
CA ALA A 160 3.70 -11.94 9.70
C ALA A 160 3.06 -10.73 10.40
N VAL A 161 3.17 -9.53 9.81
CA VAL A 161 2.58 -8.30 10.36
C VAL A 161 1.06 -8.43 10.48
N THR A 162 0.42 -9.02 9.47
CA THR A 162 -1.03 -9.23 9.46
C THR A 162 -1.45 -10.18 10.59
N ASN A 163 -0.73 -11.29 10.82
CA ASN A 163 -1.03 -12.24 11.90
C ASN A 163 -0.70 -11.72 13.30
N MET A 164 0.32 -10.88 13.44
CA MET A 164 0.77 -10.40 14.74
C MET A 164 -0.14 -9.30 15.30
N GLY A 165 -0.83 -8.53 14.43
CA GLY A 165 -1.72 -7.45 14.84
C GLY A 165 -1.06 -6.53 15.88
N ALA A 166 -1.78 -6.21 16.95
CA ALA A 166 -1.30 -5.39 18.07
C ALA A 166 -0.03 -5.92 18.79
N ARG A 167 0.30 -7.21 18.67
CA ARG A 167 1.52 -7.78 19.29
C ARG A 167 2.79 -7.22 18.66
N TRP A 168 2.68 -6.66 17.44
CA TRP A 168 3.74 -6.02 16.68
C TRP A 168 4.19 -4.67 17.26
N GLU A 169 3.34 -3.95 18.00
CA GLU A 169 3.64 -2.61 18.53
C GLU A 169 4.93 -2.57 19.36
N ARG A 170 5.24 -3.65 20.09
CA ARG A 170 6.48 -3.73 20.91
C ARG A 170 7.76 -3.80 20.08
N LEU A 171 7.66 -4.26 18.82
CA LEU A 171 8.76 -4.42 17.87
C LEU A 171 8.92 -3.19 16.97
N ALA A 172 7.87 -2.37 16.80
CA ALA A 172 7.86 -1.17 15.96
C ALA A 172 8.71 0.01 16.49
N ARG A 173 9.75 -0.24 17.28
CA ARG A 173 10.67 0.79 17.79
C ARG A 173 11.65 1.29 16.74
N LEU A 174 11.92 0.49 15.70
CA LEU A 174 12.76 0.87 14.58
C LEU A 174 11.96 1.71 13.58
N PRO A 175 12.55 2.76 12.95
CA PRO A 175 11.83 3.63 12.02
C PRO A 175 11.13 2.87 10.89
N VAL A 176 11.79 1.88 10.29
CA VAL A 176 11.25 1.06 9.20
C VAL A 176 10.05 0.23 9.66
N LEU A 177 10.13 -0.38 10.85
CA LEU A 177 9.05 -1.19 11.40
C LEU A 177 7.83 -0.35 11.81
N ARG A 178 8.05 0.93 12.16
CA ARG A 178 6.97 1.88 12.45
C ARG A 178 6.19 2.27 11.20
N GLU A 179 6.85 2.46 10.06
CA GLU A 179 6.13 2.74 8.79
C GLU A 179 5.27 1.54 8.37
N LEU A 180 5.80 0.33 8.53
CA LEU A 180 5.07 -0.90 8.24
C LEU A 180 3.87 -1.11 9.18
N ASP A 181 4.02 -0.77 10.45
CA ASP A 181 2.93 -0.76 11.42
C ASP A 181 1.83 0.24 11.05
N ARG A 182 2.20 1.51 10.77
CA ARG A 182 1.25 2.52 10.31
C ARG A 182 0.55 2.10 9.02
N TRP A 183 1.29 1.51 8.09
CA TRP A 183 0.74 0.99 6.85
C TRP A 183 -0.34 -0.08 7.12
N SER A 184 -0.04 -1.04 7.99
CA SER A 184 -0.97 -2.12 8.35
C SER A 184 -2.25 -1.58 8.99
N HIS A 185 -2.12 -0.60 9.90
CA HIS A 185 -3.26 0.10 10.48
C HIS A 185 -4.10 0.84 9.44
N ARG A 186 -3.46 1.57 8.51
CA ARG A 186 -4.17 2.24 7.41
C ARG A 186 -4.96 1.25 6.55
N LEU A 187 -4.39 0.09 6.27
CA LEU A 187 -5.06 -0.96 5.49
C LEU A 187 -6.28 -1.53 6.24
N ARG A 188 -6.13 -1.83 7.53
CA ARG A 188 -7.24 -2.30 8.38
C ARG A 188 -8.39 -1.29 8.44
N ILE A 189 -8.08 -0.01 8.62
CA ILE A 189 -9.08 1.06 8.64
C ILE A 189 -9.74 1.24 7.28
N PHE A 190 -8.96 1.18 6.20
CA PHE A 190 -9.49 1.26 4.84
C PHE A 190 -10.51 0.15 4.59
N TYR A 191 -10.17 -1.10 4.90
CA TYR A 191 -11.11 -2.20 4.70
C TYR A 191 -12.25 -2.21 5.71
N HIS A 192 -12.09 -1.67 6.92
CA HIS A 192 -13.23 -1.52 7.85
C HIS A 192 -14.33 -0.64 7.24
N THR A 193 -13.93 0.46 6.59
CA THR A 193 -14.86 1.42 5.97
C THR A 193 -15.29 1.03 4.55
N ASN A 194 -14.50 0.20 3.85
CA ASN A 194 -14.71 -0.10 2.44
C ASN A 194 -14.79 -1.61 2.19
N ASP A 195 -15.90 -2.07 1.60
CA ASP A 195 -16.14 -3.49 1.29
C ASP A 195 -15.07 -4.06 0.33
N PRO A 196 -14.16 -4.95 0.76
CA PRO A 196 -13.00 -5.41 -0.02
C PRO A 196 -13.35 -5.98 -1.40
N GLY A 197 -14.59 -6.48 -1.57
CA GLY A 197 -15.04 -7.16 -2.78
C GLY A 197 -15.12 -8.66 -2.58
N GLY A 198 -15.35 -9.42 -3.66
CA GLY A 198 -15.33 -10.89 -3.64
C GLY A 198 -13.93 -11.48 -3.86
N PRO A 199 -13.74 -12.79 -3.67
CA PRO A 199 -12.44 -13.45 -3.86
C PRO A 199 -11.83 -13.21 -5.24
N LEU A 200 -12.63 -13.36 -6.31
CA LEU A 200 -12.16 -13.09 -7.69
C LEU A 200 -11.72 -11.64 -7.89
N SER A 201 -12.42 -10.68 -7.29
CA SER A 201 -12.02 -9.27 -7.40
C SER A 201 -10.72 -8.97 -6.64
N LEU A 202 -10.39 -9.74 -5.59
CA LEU A 202 -9.12 -9.65 -4.88
C LEU A 202 -7.99 -10.27 -5.69
N LEU A 203 -8.21 -11.45 -6.27
CA LEU A 203 -7.22 -12.12 -7.14
C LEU A 203 -6.78 -11.24 -8.31
N PHE A 204 -7.76 -10.64 -9.00
CA PHE A 204 -7.49 -9.75 -10.14
C PHE A 204 -7.24 -8.29 -9.73
N ARG A 205 -7.16 -7.99 -8.44
CA ARG A 205 -6.95 -6.62 -7.94
C ARG A 205 -5.65 -5.99 -8.42
N PRO A 206 -4.51 -6.70 -8.54
CA PRO A 206 -3.29 -6.12 -9.10
C PRO A 206 -3.47 -5.58 -10.53
N LEU A 207 -4.33 -6.22 -11.32
CA LEU A 207 -4.54 -5.86 -12.73
C LEU A 207 -5.64 -4.82 -12.88
N LEU A 208 -6.77 -5.04 -12.19
CA LEU A 208 -7.96 -4.19 -12.29
C LEU A 208 -7.87 -2.95 -11.39
N GLY A 209 -7.09 -3.01 -10.32
CA GLY A 209 -6.86 -1.90 -9.41
C GLY A 209 -6.41 -0.66 -10.19
N PRO A 210 -5.23 -0.67 -10.84
CA PRO A 210 -4.70 0.50 -11.55
C PRO A 210 -5.72 1.11 -12.53
N VAL A 211 -6.48 0.28 -13.22
CA VAL A 211 -7.55 0.70 -14.13
C VAL A 211 -8.72 1.37 -13.39
N THR A 212 -9.20 0.77 -12.31
CA THR A 212 -10.32 1.32 -11.53
C THR A 212 -9.93 2.56 -10.72
N ALA A 213 -8.64 2.72 -10.40
CA ALA A 213 -8.08 3.91 -9.76
C ALA A 213 -8.42 5.19 -10.55
N PHE A 214 -8.48 5.12 -11.87
CA PHE A 214 -8.80 6.28 -12.68
C PHE A 214 -10.19 6.85 -12.37
N PHE A 215 -11.14 5.97 -12.07
CA PHE A 215 -12.56 6.32 -11.94
C PHE A 215 -13.04 6.43 -10.49
N SER A 216 -12.34 5.79 -9.55
CA SER A 216 -12.79 5.71 -8.15
C SER A 216 -11.74 6.25 -7.17
N LYS A 217 -12.13 7.21 -6.33
CA LYS A 217 -11.32 7.67 -5.19
C LYS A 217 -10.93 6.51 -4.28
N ARG A 218 -11.90 5.62 -4.02
CA ARG A 218 -11.73 4.44 -3.21
C ARG A 218 -10.67 3.49 -3.80
N ALA A 219 -10.74 3.20 -5.10
CA ALA A 219 -9.76 2.33 -5.75
C ALA A 219 -8.35 2.94 -5.70
N ARG A 220 -8.21 4.25 -5.93
CA ARG A 220 -6.92 4.96 -5.76
C ARG A 220 -6.35 4.82 -4.37
N ALA A 221 -7.18 5.01 -3.35
CA ALA A 221 -6.75 4.89 -1.97
C ALA A 221 -6.17 3.51 -1.68
N GLU A 222 -6.87 2.44 -2.09
CA GLU A 222 -6.41 1.07 -1.90
C GLU A 222 -5.07 0.81 -2.59
N ILE A 223 -4.96 1.21 -3.86
CA ILE A 223 -3.74 1.00 -4.63
C ILE A 223 -2.58 1.79 -4.03
N ASN A 224 -2.82 3.03 -3.62
CA ASN A 224 -1.80 3.84 -2.96
C ASN A 224 -1.28 3.17 -1.69
N LEU A 225 -2.12 2.47 -0.92
CA LEU A 225 -1.65 1.70 0.24
C LEU A 225 -0.71 0.58 -0.20
N TYR A 226 -1.06 -0.21 -1.22
CA TYR A 226 -0.19 -1.30 -1.69
C TYR A 226 1.08 -0.80 -2.39
N LEU A 227 1.01 0.30 -3.15
CA LEU A 227 2.18 0.92 -3.76
C LEU A 227 3.12 1.53 -2.72
N GLN A 228 2.58 2.09 -1.63
CA GLN A 228 3.39 2.57 -0.49
C GLN A 228 4.15 1.41 0.15
N LEU A 229 3.49 0.26 0.37
CA LEU A 229 4.16 -0.94 0.88
C LEU A 229 5.27 -1.40 -0.06
N GLY A 230 4.97 -1.51 -1.36
CA GLY A 230 5.94 -1.87 -2.38
C GLY A 230 7.16 -0.94 -2.37
N ALA A 231 6.95 0.37 -2.28
CA ALA A 231 8.03 1.36 -2.22
C ALA A 231 8.90 1.21 -0.97
N VAL A 232 8.31 0.91 0.20
CA VAL A 232 9.07 0.67 1.43
C VAL A 232 9.98 -0.55 1.29
N PHE A 233 9.46 -1.65 0.75
CA PHE A 233 10.24 -2.86 0.54
C PHE A 233 11.33 -2.66 -0.51
N VAL A 234 11.02 -2.05 -1.64
CA VAL A 234 12.00 -1.73 -2.69
C VAL A 234 13.14 -0.89 -2.14
N ILE A 235 12.84 0.20 -1.42
CA ILE A 235 13.90 1.01 -0.80
C ILE A 235 14.72 0.18 0.18
N GLY A 236 14.06 -0.68 0.97
CA GLY A 236 14.73 -1.58 1.91
C GLY A 236 15.69 -2.54 1.23
N PHE A 237 15.23 -3.25 0.18
CA PHE A 237 16.02 -4.23 -0.55
C PHE A 237 17.15 -3.57 -1.35
N THR A 238 16.87 -2.51 -2.10
CA THR A 238 17.91 -1.74 -2.82
C THR A 238 19.02 -1.25 -1.89
N LEU A 239 18.70 -0.88 -0.64
CA LEU A 239 19.73 -0.52 0.34
C LEU A 239 20.57 -1.73 0.77
N LEU A 240 19.96 -2.91 0.92
CA LEU A 240 20.69 -4.15 1.20
C LEU A 240 21.59 -4.53 0.01
N ASP A 241 21.07 -4.46 -1.22
CA ASP A 241 21.83 -4.76 -2.43
C ASP A 241 22.99 -3.79 -2.60
N LEU A 242 22.78 -2.51 -2.27
CA LEU A 242 23.85 -1.51 -2.32
C LEU A 242 24.92 -1.77 -1.26
N VAL A 243 24.55 -2.27 -0.08
CA VAL A 243 25.52 -2.67 0.96
C VAL A 243 26.31 -3.89 0.49
N ASP A 244 25.66 -4.90 -0.06
CA ASP A 244 26.31 -6.10 -0.57
C ASP A 244 27.21 -5.77 -1.78
N ALA A 245 26.73 -4.95 -2.71
CA ALA A 245 27.50 -4.44 -3.83
C ALA A 245 28.67 -3.55 -3.38
N GLY A 246 28.50 -2.73 -2.34
CA GLY A 246 29.57 -1.89 -1.77
C GLY A 246 30.66 -2.68 -1.06
N VAL A 247 30.29 -3.81 -0.43
CA VAL A 247 31.24 -4.80 0.09
C VAL A 247 32.03 -5.44 -1.06
N VAL A 248 31.38 -5.73 -2.18
CA VAL A 248 31.98 -6.31 -3.39
C VAL A 248 32.83 -5.29 -4.17
N SER A 249 32.42 -4.02 -4.26
CA SER A 249 33.02 -2.95 -5.08
C SER A 249 34.44 -2.52 -4.65
N ARG A 250 34.92 -2.96 -3.47
CA ARG A 250 36.35 -2.91 -3.12
C ARG A 250 37.25 -3.72 -4.10
N SER A 251 36.65 -4.48 -5.02
CA SER A 251 37.32 -5.25 -6.08
C SER A 251 37.32 -4.60 -7.48
N GLY A 252 36.73 -3.40 -7.65
CA GLY A 252 36.91 -2.58 -8.87
C GLY A 252 36.02 -2.91 -10.07
N LEU A 253 34.70 -2.97 -9.90
CA LEU A 253 33.75 -3.18 -11.01
C LEU A 253 32.72 -2.04 -11.15
N ASP A 254 32.39 -1.76 -12.42
CA ASP A 254 31.31 -0.90 -12.89
C ASP A 254 29.97 -1.28 -12.24
N PHE A 255 29.19 -0.29 -11.82
CA PHE A 255 27.86 -0.49 -11.24
C PHE A 255 26.84 -0.69 -12.37
N PRO A 256 26.24 -1.89 -12.53
CA PRO A 256 25.30 -2.17 -13.62
C PRO A 256 23.94 -1.52 -13.33
N LEU A 257 23.84 -0.21 -13.58
CA LEU A 257 22.63 0.60 -13.36
C LEU A 257 21.37 -0.01 -13.99
N GLY A 258 21.52 -0.70 -15.13
CA GLY A 258 20.41 -1.35 -15.82
C GLY A 258 19.85 -2.55 -15.06
N GLU A 259 20.71 -3.39 -14.49
CA GLU A 259 20.29 -4.57 -13.72
C GLU A 259 19.60 -4.16 -12.43
N LEU A 260 20.18 -3.19 -11.71
CA LEU A 260 19.55 -2.63 -10.51
C LEU A 260 18.20 -1.97 -10.81
N LEU A 261 18.08 -1.24 -11.92
CA LEU A 261 16.80 -0.66 -12.29
C LEU A 261 15.75 -1.73 -12.62
N GLN A 262 16.16 -2.78 -13.33
CA GLN A 262 15.28 -3.90 -13.65
C GLN A 262 14.80 -4.61 -12.39
N ASP A 263 15.72 -4.92 -11.49
CA ASP A 263 15.47 -5.56 -10.20
C ASP A 263 14.51 -4.74 -9.33
N ILE A 264 14.79 -3.44 -9.16
CA ILE A 264 13.87 -2.48 -8.49
C ILE A 264 12.45 -2.53 -9.06
N ILE A 265 12.33 -2.54 -10.40
CA ILE A 265 11.03 -2.56 -11.07
C ILE A 265 10.33 -3.90 -10.86
N LEU A 266 11.05 -5.02 -11.00
CA LEU A 266 10.51 -6.36 -10.83
C LEU A 266 10.07 -6.58 -9.39
N THR A 267 10.92 -6.29 -8.41
CA THR A 267 10.57 -6.33 -6.98
C THR A 267 9.33 -5.49 -6.70
N PHE A 268 9.28 -4.24 -7.19
CA PHE A 268 8.11 -3.39 -6.97
C PHE A 268 6.82 -4.01 -7.52
N VAL A 269 6.86 -4.48 -8.77
CA VAL A 269 5.70 -5.06 -9.46
C VAL A 269 5.27 -6.36 -8.79
N MET A 270 6.21 -7.22 -8.43
CA MET A 270 5.98 -8.51 -7.77
C MET A 270 5.40 -8.32 -6.37
N VAL A 271 6.00 -7.44 -5.56
CA VAL A 271 5.46 -7.10 -4.24
C VAL A 271 4.03 -6.60 -4.38
N TYR A 272 3.77 -5.65 -5.28
CA TYR A 272 2.41 -5.15 -5.50
C TYR A 272 1.45 -6.26 -5.94
N ALA A 273 1.87 -7.11 -6.89
CA ALA A 273 1.05 -8.16 -7.47
C ALA A 273 0.63 -9.23 -6.47
N PHE A 274 1.50 -9.59 -5.53
CA PHE A 274 1.23 -10.66 -4.56
C PHE A 274 0.78 -10.14 -3.19
N ALA A 275 1.31 -9.00 -2.74
CA ALA A 275 0.87 -8.38 -1.48
C ALA A 275 -0.61 -7.96 -1.53
N THR A 276 -1.09 -7.52 -2.70
CA THR A 276 -2.48 -7.08 -2.85
C THR A 276 -3.49 -8.20 -2.58
N PRO A 277 -3.52 -9.32 -3.31
CA PRO A 277 -4.49 -10.39 -3.08
C PRO A 277 -4.29 -11.09 -1.73
N ILE A 278 -3.05 -11.32 -1.30
CA ILE A 278 -2.74 -12.01 -0.04
C ILE A 278 -3.10 -11.12 1.15
N GLY A 279 -2.58 -9.90 1.17
CA GLY A 279 -2.83 -8.93 2.24
C GLY A 279 -4.29 -8.54 2.35
N ALA A 280 -4.99 -8.34 1.23
CA ALA A 280 -6.42 -8.02 1.23
C ALA A 280 -7.25 -9.17 1.82
N THR A 281 -6.95 -10.41 1.42
CA THR A 281 -7.65 -11.60 1.91
C THR A 281 -7.46 -11.79 3.41
N LEU A 282 -6.21 -11.75 3.88
CA LEU A 282 -5.91 -11.91 5.30
C LEU A 282 -6.52 -10.77 6.14
N THR A 283 -6.41 -9.53 5.68
CA THR A 283 -7.01 -8.36 6.37
C THR A 283 -8.53 -8.45 6.41
N THR A 284 -9.16 -8.93 5.35
CA THR A 284 -10.62 -9.15 5.33
C THR A 284 -11.03 -10.15 6.41
N HIS A 285 -10.29 -11.25 6.55
CA HIS A 285 -10.61 -12.28 7.54
C HIS A 285 -10.33 -11.88 8.98
N LEU A 286 -9.34 -11.00 9.21
CA LEU A 286 -9.17 -10.31 10.50
C LEU A 286 -10.41 -9.47 10.84
N LEU A 287 -10.90 -8.68 9.90
CA LEU A 287 -12.05 -7.77 10.09
C LEU A 287 -13.40 -8.48 10.19
N LEU A 288 -13.51 -9.69 9.63
CA LEU A 288 -14.68 -10.56 9.83
C LEU A 288 -14.74 -11.17 11.25
N GLU A 289 -13.74 -10.87 12.11
CA GLU A 289 -13.66 -11.35 13.49
C GLU A 289 -13.87 -12.87 13.58
N ARG A 290 -13.34 -13.60 12.59
CA ARG A 290 -13.24 -15.05 12.68
C ARG A 290 -12.23 -15.38 13.78
N THR A 291 -12.39 -16.52 14.44
CA THR A 291 -11.41 -17.03 15.42
C THR A 291 -9.99 -16.89 14.86
N ASP A 292 -9.02 -16.47 15.67
CA ASP A 292 -7.60 -16.30 15.28
C ASP A 292 -7.07 -17.49 14.45
N TRP A 293 -7.56 -18.69 14.77
CA TRP A 293 -7.31 -19.93 14.03
C TRP A 293 -7.56 -19.83 12.52
N VAL A 294 -8.61 -19.15 12.07
CA VAL A 294 -8.94 -19.04 10.63
C VAL A 294 -7.87 -18.24 9.90
N VAL A 295 -7.46 -17.10 10.46
CA VAL A 295 -6.43 -16.25 9.86
C VAL A 295 -5.07 -16.97 9.84
N TRP A 296 -4.76 -17.72 10.91
CA TRP A 296 -3.56 -18.57 10.94
C TRP A 296 -3.62 -19.69 9.91
N THR A 297 -4.79 -20.33 9.75
CA THR A 297 -5.00 -21.38 8.74
C THR A 297 -4.82 -20.84 7.33
N LEU A 298 -5.43 -19.68 7.02
CA LEU A 298 -5.28 -19.02 5.73
C LEU A 298 -3.83 -18.61 5.46
N SER A 299 -3.14 -18.11 6.49
CA SER A 299 -1.71 -17.80 6.40
C SER A 299 -0.88 -19.05 6.13
N ALA A 300 -1.16 -20.17 6.82
CA ALA A 300 -0.51 -21.44 6.58
C ALA A 300 -0.78 -21.99 5.16
N ILE A 301 -2.00 -21.82 4.65
CA ILE A 301 -2.35 -22.15 3.26
C ILE A 301 -1.50 -21.31 2.29
N SER A 302 -1.39 -20.00 2.52
CA SER A 302 -0.56 -19.13 1.68
C SER A 302 0.91 -19.54 1.70
N LEU A 303 1.47 -19.84 2.88
CA LEU A 303 2.86 -20.30 3.03
C LEU A 303 3.09 -21.66 2.38
N GLY A 304 2.17 -22.60 2.56
CA GLY A 304 2.21 -23.92 1.93
C GLY A 304 2.12 -23.84 0.40
N ALA A 305 1.29 -22.95 -0.12
CA ALA A 305 1.17 -22.70 -1.55
C ALA A 305 2.47 -22.13 -2.14
N ILE A 306 3.10 -21.17 -1.46
CA ILE A 306 4.41 -20.62 -1.84
C ILE A 306 5.46 -21.72 -1.90
N ALA A 307 5.60 -22.51 -0.82
CA ALA A 307 6.56 -23.60 -0.76
C ALA A 307 6.30 -24.65 -1.86
N MET A 308 5.04 -24.98 -2.13
CA MET A 308 4.68 -25.90 -3.21
C MET A 308 5.04 -25.32 -4.58
N GLY A 309 4.77 -24.03 -4.83
CA GLY A 309 5.15 -23.36 -6.06
C GLY A 309 6.66 -23.40 -6.31
N MET A 310 7.47 -23.13 -5.27
CA MET A 310 8.93 -23.20 -5.35
C MET A 310 9.45 -24.62 -5.63
N PHE A 311 8.74 -25.66 -5.20
CA PHE A 311 9.16 -27.05 -5.41
C PHE A 311 8.80 -27.59 -6.81
N VAL A 312 7.78 -27.01 -7.45
CA VAL A 312 7.25 -27.49 -8.74
C VAL A 312 7.90 -26.79 -9.94
N ALA A 313 8.43 -25.59 -9.75
CA ALA A 313 9.25 -24.87 -10.73
C ALA A 313 10.61 -25.58 -10.95
#